data_AF-A0A2W6YFR7-F1
#
_entry.id   AF-A0A2W6YFR7-F1
#
_cell.length_a   1.000
_cell.length_b   1.000
_cell.length_c   1.000
_cell.angle_alpha   90.00
_cell.angle_beta   90.00
_cell.angle_gamma   90.00
#
_symmetry.space_group_name_H-M   'P 1'
#
loop_
_entity.id
_entity.type
_entity.pdbx_description
1 polymer ?
#
loop_
_entity_poly.entity_id
_entity_poly.type
_entity_poly.pdbx_seq_one_letter_code
_entity_poly.pdbx_strand_id
1 'polypeptide(L)' 'MIEFSPGMIGALVGLGIGLVEYRVVAGLVVGGLRRTDTSTTDEERDAYERRIGWTRAVLAVMMIGVTPVLGYVIGRTAFG' A
#
# COMPACT_ATOMS: atom_id res chain seq x y z
N MET A 1 -16.31 -18.94 20.20
CA MET A 1 -16.09 -19.08 18.74
C MET A 1 -16.19 -17.68 18.14
N ILE A 2 -15.19 -17.24 17.39
CA ILE A 2 -15.30 -15.98 16.64
C ILE A 2 -16.06 -16.30 15.35
N GLU A 3 -17.28 -15.79 15.20
CA GLU A 3 -18.03 -15.89 13.94
C GLU A 3 -17.54 -14.80 12.97
N PHE A 4 -17.05 -15.23 11.81
CA PHE A 4 -16.62 -14.31 10.76
C PHE A 4 -17.81 -13.92 9.88
N SER A 5 -18.21 -12.64 9.93
CA SER A 5 -19.24 -12.13 9.03
C SER A 5 -18.72 -12.02 7.59
N PRO A 6 -19.58 -12.12 6.56
CA PRO A 6 -19.17 -12.00 5.16
C PRO A 6 -18.44 -10.69 4.84
N GLY A 7 -18.86 -9.58 5.45
CA GLY A 7 -18.16 -8.30 5.37
C GLY A 7 -16.75 -8.34 5.97
N MET A 8 -16.56 -9.03 7.10
CA MET A 8 -15.23 -9.19 7.71
C MET A 8 -14.32 -10.08 6.86
N ILE A 9 -14.86 -11.13 6.24
CA ILE A 9 -14.11 -11.97 5.28
C ILE A 9 -13.68 -11.13 4.06
N GLY A 10 -14.60 -10.35 3.49
CA GLY A 10 -14.31 -9.45 2.38
C GLY A 10 -13.24 -8.41 2.71
N ALA A 11 -13.27 -7.85 3.93
CA ALA A 11 -12.25 -6.91 4.41
C ALA A 11 -10.87 -7.55 4.53
N LEU A 12 -10.79 -8.77 5.08
CA LEU A 12 -9.52 -9.50 5.21
C LEU A 12 -8.91 -9.86 3.85
N VAL A 13 -9.74 -10.29 2.90
CA VAL A 13 -9.30 -10.56 1.53
C VAL A 13 -8.84 -9.28 0.85
N GLY A 14 -9.61 -8.19 0.94
CA GLY A 14 -9.24 -6.89 0.40
C GLY A 14 -7.95 -6.32 1.00
N LEU A 15 -7.72 -6.55 2.30
CA LEU A 15 -6.47 -6.19 2.99
C LEU A 15 -5.29 -7.01 2.47
N GLY A 16 -5.46 -8.32 2.31
CA GLY A 16 -4.43 -9.19 1.74
C GLY A 16 -4.03 -8.75 0.33
N ILE A 17 -5.00 -8.44 -0.52
CA ILE A 17 -4.76 -7.94 -1.88
C ILE A 17 -4.04 -6.58 -1.86
N GLY A 18 -4.53 -5.62 -1.08
CA GLY A 18 -3.92 -4.29 -0.97
C GLY A 18 -2.47 -4.33 -0.44
N LEU A 19 -2.15 -5.26 0.46
CA LEU A 19 -0.78 -5.49 0.93
C LEU A 19 0.15 -6.02 -0.16
N VAL A 20 -0.34 -6.96 -1.00
CA VAL A 20 0.44 -7.51 -2.12
C VAL A 20 0.68 -6.41 -3.16
N GLU A 21 -0.37 -5.67 -3.53
CA GLU A 21 -0.30 -4.57 -4.49
C GLU A 21 0.68 -3.48 -4.03
N TYR A 22 0.58 -3.06 -2.76
CA TYR A 22 1.52 -2.10 -2.18
C TYR A 22 2.97 -2.58 -2.27
N ARG A 23 3.26 -3.86 -1.97
CA ARG A 23 4.64 -4.37 -2.04
C ARG A 23 5.19 -4.31 -3.46
N VAL A 24 4.38 -4.67 -4.45
CA VAL A 24 4.79 -4.62 -5.86
C VAL A 24 5.03 -3.18 -6.30
N VAL A 25 4.05 -2.29 -6.09
CA VAL A 25 4.15 -0.90 -6.56
C VAL A 25 5.21 -0.13 -5.81
N ALA A 26 5.29 -0.25 -4.48
CA ALA A 26 6.36 0.39 -3.71
C ALA A 26 7.74 -0.11 -4.15
N GLY A 27 7.90 -1.40 -4.44
CA GLY A 27 9.15 -1.95 -4.96
C GLY A 27 9.55 -1.33 -6.31
N LEU A 28 8.60 -1.22 -7.24
CA LEU A 28 8.82 -0.61 -8.55
C LEU A 28 9.13 0.89 -8.46
N VAL A 29 8.36 1.64 -7.66
CA VAL A 29 8.55 3.09 -7.49
C VAL A 29 9.88 3.40 -6.79
N VAL A 30 10.19 2.70 -5.69
CA VAL A 30 11.46 2.89 -4.97
C VAL A 30 12.64 2.44 -5.83
N GLY A 31 12.50 1.33 -6.56
CA GLY A 31 13.52 0.85 -7.49
C GLY A 31 13.78 1.83 -8.64
N GLY A 32 12.73 2.42 -9.20
CA GLY A 32 12.83 3.46 -10.23
C GLY A 32 13.48 4.74 -9.70
N LEU A 33 13.05 5.22 -8.52
CA LEU A 33 13.64 6.42 -7.89
C LEU A 33 15.12 6.21 -7.57
N ARG A 34 15.50 5.04 -7.03
CA ARG A 34 16.92 4.69 -6.81
C ARG A 34 17.73 4.62 -8.09
N ARG A 35 17.14 4.16 -9.19
CA ARG A 35 17.83 4.08 -10.49
C ARG A 35 18.04 5.47 -11.12
N THR A 36 17.22 6.44 -10.75
CA THR A 36 17.29 7.82 -11.25
C THR A 36 18.03 8.76 -10.27
N ASP A 37 18.62 8.19 -9.22
CA ASP A 37 19.35 8.95 -8.23
C ASP A 37 20.71 9.39 -8.81
N THR A 38 20.84 10.69 -9.07
CA THR A 38 22.06 11.37 -9.53
C THR A 38 22.74 12.14 -8.37
N SER A 39 22.26 11.97 -7.12
CA SER A 39 22.78 12.68 -5.95
C SER A 39 24.29 12.41 -5.80
N THR A 40 25.07 13.49 -5.79
CA THR A 40 26.55 13.41 -5.76
C THR A 40 27.08 13.66 -4.34
N THR A 41 26.25 14.22 -3.45
CA THR A 41 26.62 14.57 -2.06
C THR A 41 25.68 13.94 -1.03
N ASP A 42 26.17 13.73 0.19
CA ASP A 42 25.44 13.05 1.26
C ASP A 42 24.20 13.84 1.75
N GLU A 43 24.25 15.19 1.73
CA GLU A 43 23.10 16.04 2.07
C GLU A 43 21.95 15.91 1.05
N GLU A 44 22.26 15.76 -0.25
CA GLU A 44 21.26 15.55 -1.29
C GLU A 44 20.59 14.17 -1.15
N ARG A 45 21.37 13.13 -0.82
CA ARG A 45 20.85 11.78 -0.55
C ARG A 45 19.89 11.75 0.62
N ASP A 46 20.21 12.43 1.72
CA ASP A 46 19.36 12.48 2.91
C ASP A 46 17.99 13.14 2.63
N ALA A 47 17.99 14.22 1.85
CA ALA A 47 16.76 14.87 1.41
C ALA A 47 15.96 13.98 0.43
N TYR A 48 16.64 13.24 -0.43
CA TYR A 48 16.03 12.33 -1.40
C TYR A 48 15.40 11.11 -0.72
N GLU A 49 16.07 10.52 0.27
CA GLU A 49 15.53 9.40 1.06
C GLU A 49 14.29 9.79 1.86
N ARG A 50 14.25 11.00 2.42
CA ARG A 50 13.04 11.52 3.08
C ARG A 50 11.86 11.61 2.10
N ARG A 51 12.09 12.07 0.87
CA ARG A 51 11.04 12.13 -0.17
C ARG A 51 10.56 10.74 -0.58
N ILE A 52 11.47 9.79 -0.74
CA ILE A 52 11.12 8.38 -0.99
C ILE A 52 10.26 7.83 0.15
N GLY A 53 10.60 8.15 1.41
CA GLY A 53 9.83 7.79 2.59
C GLY A 53 8.39 8.30 2.55
N TRP A 54 8.19 9.59 2.24
CA TRP A 54 6.85 10.19 2.10
C TRP A 54 6.05 9.58 0.94
N THR A 55 6.67 9.41 -0.23
CA THR A 55 6.02 8.76 -1.38
C THR A 55 5.56 7.34 -1.03
N ARG A 56 6.41 6.59 -0.32
CA ARG A 56 6.08 5.24 0.15
C ARG A 56 4.93 5.25 1.17
N ALA A 57 4.91 6.21 2.09
CA ALA A 57 3.82 6.37 3.05
C ALA A 57 2.49 6.71 2.35
N VAL A 58 2.50 7.63 1.38
CA VAL A 58 1.29 7.99 0.60
C VAL A 58 0.79 6.79 -0.20
N LEU A 59 1.68 6.07 -0.88
CA LEU A 59 1.32 4.84 -1.60
C LEU A 59 0.72 3.78 -0.67
N ALA A 60 1.30 3.61 0.52
CA ALA A 60 0.77 2.68 1.53
C ALA A 60 -0.64 3.07 1.95
N VAL A 61 -0.87 4.34 2.26
CA VAL A 61 -2.20 4.83 2.68
C VAL A 61 -3.23 4.65 1.57
N MET A 62 -2.88 5.00 0.33
CA MET A 62 -3.80 4.89 -0.81
C MET A 62 -4.14 3.43 -1.13
N MET A 63 -3.15 2.53 -1.16
CA MET A 63 -3.37 1.13 -1.57
C MET A 63 -3.85 0.24 -0.43
N ILE A 64 -3.30 0.39 0.77
CA ILE A 64 -3.67 -0.46 1.91
C ILE A 64 -4.91 0.10 2.61
N GLY A 65 -5.21 1.40 2.50
CA GLY A 65 -6.40 2.00 3.11
C GLY A 65 -7.67 1.79 2.29
N VAL A 66 -7.59 1.99 0.96
CA VAL A 66 -8.78 1.99 0.10
C VAL A 66 -9.26 0.58 -0.24
N THR A 67 -8.34 -0.33 -0.57
CA THR A 67 -8.67 -1.68 -1.06
C THR A 67 -9.41 -2.57 -0.04
N PRO A 68 -9.07 -2.58 1.27
CA PRO A 68 -9.85 -3.29 2.28
C PRO A 68 -11.21 -2.65 2.54
N VAL A 69 -11.32 -1.32 2.46
CA VAL A 69 -12.63 -0.63 2.59
C VAL A 69 -13.56 -1.05 1.46
N LEU A 70 -13.04 -1.10 0.23
CA LEU A 70 -13.79 -1.63 -0.92
C LEU A 70 -14.11 -3.12 -0.73
N GLY A 71 -13.16 -3.93 -0.26
CA GLY A 71 -13.38 -5.35 0.04
C GLY A 71 -14.47 -5.58 1.10
N TYR A 72 -14.52 -4.75 2.13
CA TYR A 72 -15.57 -4.77 3.16
C TYR A 72 -16.93 -4.43 2.57
N VAL A 73 -17.02 -3.35 1.79
CA VAL A 73 -18.26 -2.91 1.14
C VAL A 73 -18.76 -3.99 0.18
N ILE A 74 -17.89 -4.49 -0.70
CA ILE A 74 -18.23 -5.53 -1.68
C ILE A 74 -18.65 -6.83 -0.97
N GLY A 75 -17.90 -7.28 0.04
CA GLY A 75 -18.23 -8.47 0.80
C GLY A 75 -19.57 -8.37 1.53
N ARG A 76 -19.90 -7.17 2.03
CA ARG A 76 -21.20 -6.88 2.63
C ARG A 76 -22.33 -6.83 1.61
N THR A 77 -22.12 -6.28 0.42
CA THR A 77 -23.18 -6.17 -0.61
C THR A 77 -23.38 -7.45 -1.42
N ALA A 78 -22.35 -8.27 -1.58
CA ALA A 78 -22.39 -9.47 -2.41
C ALA A 78 -22.83 -10.72 -1.63
N PHE A 79 -22.59 -10.75 -0.31
CA PHE A 79 -22.84 -11.91 0.54
C PHE A 79 -23.62 -11.54 1.81
N GLY A 80 -24.21 -10.35 1.84
CA GLY A 80 -25.09 -9.85 2.91
C GLY A 80 -26.48 -9.54 2.38
#